data_AF-A0A2X3EV65-F1
#
_entry.id   AF-A0A2X3EV65-F1
#
_cell.length_a   1.000
_cell.length_b   1.000
_cell.length_c   1.000
_cell.angle_alpha   90.00
_cell.angle_beta   90.00
_cell.angle_gamma   90.00
#
_symmetry.space_group_name_H-M   'P 1'
#
loop_
_entity.id
_entity.type
_entity.pdbx_description
1 polymer ?
#
loop_
_entity_poly.entity_id
_entity_poly.type
_entity_poly.pdbx_seq_one_letter_code
_entity_poly.pdbx_strand_id
1 'polypeptide(L)'
;MQSIAAPMMVTNTVGAALFMRILLDKRAMFEKYTSAFSATALKVAASTEGILRQGFNEENSMKVAQVLIQELDIGAVAITDRDKLLAFTGIGDDHHLPGKPISSSYTQRAIETGEVVYADGNEVPYRCSIHPHCKLGSTLVIPLRGENQR
;
A
#
# COMPACT_ATOMS: atom_id res chain seq x y z
N MET A 1 -17.90 59.24 -21.72
CA MET A 1 -16.70 58.68 -21.06
C MET A 1 -16.98 57.39 -20.23
N GLN A 2 -18.07 56.65 -20.46
CA GLN A 2 -18.48 55.53 -19.57
C GLN A 2 -18.51 54.14 -20.23
N SER A 3 -18.05 53.98 -21.48
CA SER A 3 -18.25 52.74 -22.24
C SER A 3 -17.07 51.76 -22.26
N ILE A 4 -15.93 52.08 -21.61
CA ILE A 4 -14.69 51.26 -21.69
C ILE A 4 -14.24 50.76 -20.31
N ALA A 5 -14.61 51.46 -19.22
CA ALA A 5 -14.26 51.05 -17.86
C ALA A 5 -15.01 49.78 -17.40
N ALA A 6 -16.30 49.64 -17.76
CA ALA A 6 -17.11 48.50 -17.37
C ALA A 6 -16.62 47.16 -17.96
N PRO A 7 -16.29 47.05 -19.28
CA PRO A 7 -15.69 45.84 -19.84
C PRO A 7 -14.36 45.45 -19.16
N MET A 8 -13.48 46.42 -18.90
CA MET A 8 -12.15 46.15 -18.35
C MET A 8 -12.20 45.68 -16.88
N MET A 9 -13.11 46.26 -16.08
CA MET A 9 -13.38 45.85 -14.71
C MET A 9 -13.97 44.44 -14.66
N VAL A 10 -15.04 44.18 -15.41
CA VAL A 10 -15.76 42.90 -15.38
C VAL A 10 -14.85 41.77 -15.85
N THR A 11 -14.09 41.96 -16.93
CA THR A 11 -13.23 40.90 -17.48
C THR A 11 -12.11 40.53 -16.52
N ASN A 12 -11.49 41.52 -15.86
CA ASN A 12 -10.42 41.27 -14.89
C ASN A 12 -10.96 40.58 -13.61
N THR A 13 -12.13 40.99 -13.12
CA THR A 13 -12.76 40.35 -11.95
C THR A 13 -13.19 38.92 -12.24
N VAL A 14 -13.77 38.65 -13.41
CA VAL A 14 -14.17 37.29 -13.82
C VAL A 14 -12.93 36.40 -14.00
N GLY A 15 -11.88 36.92 -14.64
CA GLY A 15 -10.61 36.20 -14.78
C GLY A 15 -9.95 35.86 -13.45
N ALA A 16 -9.90 36.83 -12.52
CA ALA A 16 -9.39 36.61 -11.18
C ALA A 16 -10.22 35.59 -10.41
N ALA A 17 -11.56 35.62 -10.52
CA ALA A 17 -12.44 34.67 -9.87
C ALA A 17 -12.26 33.24 -10.43
N LEU A 18 -12.13 33.08 -11.74
CA LEU A 18 -11.82 31.80 -12.39
C LEU A 18 -10.45 31.27 -11.94
N PHE A 19 -9.44 32.13 -11.90
CA PHE A 19 -8.10 31.76 -11.44
C PHE A 19 -8.11 31.32 -9.97
N MET A 20 -8.84 32.05 -9.12
CA MET A 20 -9.00 31.70 -7.71
C MET A 20 -9.73 30.37 -7.54
N ARG A 21 -10.74 30.10 -8.38
CA ARG A 21 -11.47 28.83 -8.40
C ARG A 21 -10.56 27.67 -8.80
N ILE A 22 -9.73 27.84 -9.82
CA ILE A 22 -8.70 26.85 -10.22
C ILE A 22 -7.73 26.58 -9.06
N LEU A 23 -7.28 27.61 -8.34
CA LEU A 23 -6.37 27.46 -7.20
C LEU A 23 -7.03 26.72 -6.02
N LEU A 24 -8.29 27.04 -5.71
CA LEU A 24 -9.05 26.36 -4.66
C LEU A 24 -9.33 24.90 -5.02
N ASP A 25 -9.69 24.61 -6.26
CA ASP A 25 -9.90 23.24 -6.74
C ASP A 25 -8.60 22.44 -6.68
N LYS A 26 -7.46 23.05 -7.07
CA LYS A 26 -6.15 22.42 -6.92
C LYS A 26 -5.85 22.10 -5.45
N ARG A 27 -6.06 23.06 -4.54
CA ARG A 27 -5.82 22.85 -3.10
C ARG A 27 -6.71 21.75 -2.52
N ALA A 28 -8.01 21.76 -2.83
CA ALA A 28 -8.95 20.75 -2.36
C ALA A 28 -8.62 19.35 -2.90
N MET A 29 -8.13 19.25 -4.14
CA MET A 29 -7.60 18.01 -4.70
C MET A 29 -6.40 17.52 -3.88
N PHE A 30 -5.40 18.38 -3.63
CA PHE A 30 -4.22 18.01 -2.83
C PHE A 30 -4.58 17.59 -1.40
N GLU A 31 -5.46 18.32 -0.72
CA GLU A 31 -5.94 17.95 0.63
C GLU A 31 -6.68 16.60 0.62
N LYS A 32 -7.47 16.30 -0.42
CA LYS A 32 -8.08 14.97 -0.60
C LYS A 32 -7.03 13.88 -0.78
N TYR A 33 -5.95 14.11 -1.53
CA TYR A 33 -4.90 13.10 -1.69
C TYR A 33 -4.14 12.82 -0.39
N THR A 34 -3.78 13.85 0.39
CA THR A 34 -3.04 13.66 1.64
C THR A 34 -3.94 13.05 2.74
N SER A 35 -5.20 13.47 2.84
CA SER A 35 -6.14 12.90 3.80
C SER A 35 -6.58 11.47 3.45
N ALA A 36 -6.68 11.13 2.15
CA ALA A 36 -7.06 9.80 1.71
C ALA A 36 -6.06 8.73 2.14
N PHE A 37 -4.75 8.99 2.05
CA PHE A 37 -3.73 8.02 2.48
C PHE A 37 -3.81 7.75 3.99
N SER A 38 -3.94 8.81 4.80
CA SER A 38 -4.14 8.67 6.24
C SER A 38 -5.44 7.94 6.59
N ALA A 39 -6.51 8.18 5.82
CA ALA A 39 -7.77 7.48 5.97
C ALA A 39 -7.65 5.99 5.64
N THR A 40 -6.94 5.61 4.57
CA THR A 40 -6.67 4.20 4.23
C THR A 40 -5.84 3.51 5.30
N ALA A 41 -4.75 4.14 5.77
CA ALA A 41 -3.92 3.59 6.83
C ALA A 41 -4.71 3.39 8.13
N LEU A 42 -5.53 4.38 8.53
CA LEU A 42 -6.39 4.27 9.70
C LEU A 42 -7.47 3.20 9.52
N LYS A 43 -8.06 3.08 8.32
CA LYS A 43 -9.06 2.07 7.99
C LYS A 43 -8.47 0.66 8.05
N VAL A 44 -7.26 0.45 7.52
CA VAL A 44 -6.54 -0.82 7.64
C VAL A 44 -6.26 -1.13 9.11
N ALA A 45 -5.72 -0.16 9.87
CA ALA A 45 -5.44 -0.35 11.29
C ALA A 45 -6.69 -0.72 12.09
N ALA A 46 -7.79 0.02 11.91
CA ALA A 46 -9.06 -0.24 12.59
C ALA A 46 -9.66 -1.61 12.21
N SER A 47 -9.59 -1.97 10.92
CA SER A 47 -10.14 -3.24 10.42
C SER A 47 -9.32 -4.46 10.84
N THR A 48 -8.03 -4.28 11.13
CA THR A 48 -7.11 -5.37 11.47
C THR A 48 -6.80 -5.48 12.96
N GLU A 49 -7.01 -4.44 13.77
CA GLU A 49 -6.65 -4.42 15.20
C GLU A 49 -7.24 -5.61 15.97
N GLY A 50 -8.53 -5.88 15.81
CA GLY A 50 -9.20 -6.99 16.50
C GLY A 50 -8.67 -8.37 16.10
N ILE A 51 -8.21 -8.51 14.85
CA ILE A 51 -7.66 -9.76 14.31
C ILE A 51 -6.22 -9.94 14.78
N LEU A 52 -5.40 -8.88 14.72
CA LEU A 52 -4.00 -8.89 15.14
C LEU A 52 -3.84 -9.18 16.64
N ARG A 53 -4.79 -8.73 17.48
CA ARG A 53 -4.82 -9.06 18.92
C ARG A 53 -4.96 -10.54 19.22
N GLN A 54 -5.49 -11.34 18.29
CA GLN A 54 -5.63 -12.79 18.43
C GLN A 54 -4.33 -13.53 18.05
N GLY A 55 -3.29 -12.80 17.64
CA GLY A 55 -2.02 -13.35 17.20
C GLY A 55 -2.04 -13.87 15.76
N PHE A 56 -0.86 -14.20 15.25
CA PHE A 56 -0.66 -14.69 13.90
C PHE A 56 -0.78 -16.22 13.84
N ASN A 57 -1.74 -16.68 13.06
CA ASN A 57 -1.89 -18.07 12.61
C ASN A 57 -2.46 -18.05 11.18
N GLU A 58 -2.63 -19.20 10.54
CA GLU A 58 -3.10 -19.25 9.14
C GLU A 58 -4.48 -18.59 8.95
N GLU A 59 -5.42 -18.82 9.87
CA GLU A 59 -6.77 -18.25 9.80
C GLU A 59 -6.78 -16.72 9.97
N ASN A 60 -6.17 -16.22 11.04
CA ASN A 60 -6.13 -14.81 11.37
C ASN A 60 -5.32 -14.03 10.34
N SER A 61 -4.17 -14.57 9.91
CA SER A 61 -3.33 -13.93 8.90
C SER A 61 -4.06 -13.84 7.56
N MET A 62 -4.87 -14.84 7.20
CA MET A 62 -5.66 -14.77 5.96
C MET A 62 -6.69 -13.64 6.01
N LYS A 63 -7.38 -13.45 7.13
CA LYS A 63 -8.32 -12.33 7.31
C LYS A 63 -7.61 -10.98 7.18
N VAL A 64 -6.42 -10.83 7.78
CA VAL A 64 -5.60 -9.61 7.65
C VAL A 64 -5.17 -9.39 6.20
N ALA A 65 -4.69 -10.43 5.52
CA ALA A 65 -4.24 -10.35 4.13
C ALA A 65 -5.38 -9.94 3.18
N GLN A 66 -6.60 -10.42 3.42
CA GLN A 66 -7.80 -10.02 2.67
C GLN A 66 -8.12 -8.54 2.84
N VAL A 67 -8.04 -8.00 4.07
CA VAL A 67 -8.23 -6.56 4.29
C VAL A 67 -7.14 -5.76 3.57
N LEU A 68 -5.87 -6.19 3.67
CA LEU A 68 -4.77 -5.48 3.02
C LEU A 68 -4.93 -5.41 1.50
N ILE A 69 -5.29 -6.50 0.83
CA ILE A 69 -5.46 -6.50 -0.63
C ILE A 69 -6.73 -5.75 -1.10
N GLN A 70 -7.74 -5.62 -0.23
CA GLN A 70 -8.95 -4.84 -0.52
C GLN A 70 -8.75 -3.34 -0.34
N GLU A 71 -7.95 -2.95 0.66
CA GLU A 71 -7.75 -1.55 1.04
C GLU A 71 -6.53 -0.91 0.38
N LEU A 72 -5.56 -1.72 -0.06
CA LEU A 72 -4.34 -1.27 -0.73
C LEU A 72 -4.37 -1.64 -2.21
N ASP A 73 -3.86 -0.76 -3.05
CA ASP A 73 -3.69 -1.00 -4.49
C ASP A 73 -2.41 -1.81 -4.74
N ILE A 74 -2.45 -3.10 -4.41
CA ILE A 74 -1.31 -4.02 -4.49
C ILE A 74 -1.67 -5.34 -5.17
N GLY A 75 -0.69 -5.96 -5.83
CA GLY A 75 -0.91 -7.18 -6.60
C GLY A 75 -1.02 -8.46 -5.78
N ALA A 76 -0.35 -8.54 -4.63
CA ALA A 76 -0.40 -9.68 -3.72
C ALA A 76 0.03 -9.31 -2.30
N VAL A 77 -0.39 -10.09 -1.32
CA VAL A 77 -0.01 -9.98 0.10
C VAL A 77 0.43 -11.33 0.61
N ALA A 78 1.56 -11.38 1.32
CA ALA A 78 2.01 -12.55 2.07
C ALA A 78 2.24 -12.17 3.54
N ILE A 79 1.81 -13.04 4.46
CA ILE A 79 2.15 -12.97 5.88
C ILE A 79 2.82 -14.28 6.23
N THR A 80 3.98 -14.22 6.89
CA THR A 80 4.77 -15.39 7.24
C THR A 80 5.11 -15.38 8.73
N ASP A 81 5.36 -16.55 9.29
CA ASP A 81 6.18 -16.64 10.49
C ASP A 81 7.67 -16.67 10.06
N ARG A 82 8.55 -17.28 10.85
CA ARG A 82 9.98 -17.37 10.54
C ARG A 82 10.32 -18.52 9.58
N ASP A 83 9.40 -19.45 9.37
CA ASP A 83 9.64 -20.72 8.66
C ASP A 83 8.74 -20.88 7.42
N LYS A 84 7.47 -20.47 7.51
CA LYS A 84 6.43 -20.73 6.51
C LYS A 84 5.47 -19.57 6.29
N LEU A 85 4.73 -19.65 5.18
CA LEU A 85 3.63 -18.74 4.87
C LEU A 85 2.43 -19.06 5.78
N LEU A 86 1.91 -18.05 6.47
CA LEU A 86 0.65 -18.11 7.20
C LEU A 86 -0.52 -17.70 6.31
N ALA A 87 -0.31 -16.72 5.43
CA ALA A 87 -1.31 -16.30 4.47
C ALA A 87 -0.67 -15.83 3.17
N PHE A 88 -1.40 -16.04 2.07
CA PHE A 88 -1.09 -15.48 0.77
C PHE A 88 -2.39 -15.20 0.02
N THR A 89 -2.49 -14.05 -0.64
CA THR A 89 -3.63 -13.73 -1.52
C THR A 89 -3.18 -12.79 -2.63
N GLY A 90 -3.82 -12.89 -3.81
CA GLY A 90 -3.52 -12.08 -4.99
C GLY A 90 -2.75 -12.84 -6.06
N ILE A 91 -1.99 -12.12 -6.87
CA ILE A 91 -1.27 -12.68 -8.01
C ILE A 91 -0.24 -13.72 -7.55
N GLY A 92 -0.39 -14.96 -8.04
CA GLY A 92 0.50 -16.08 -7.70
C GLY A 92 -0.02 -16.99 -6.58
N ASP A 93 -1.30 -16.84 -6.19
CA ASP A 93 -1.98 -17.66 -5.19
C ASP A 93 -2.20 -19.12 -5.65
N ASP A 94 -1.94 -19.43 -6.91
CA ASP A 94 -1.90 -20.78 -7.46
C ASP A 94 -0.65 -21.59 -7.00
N HIS A 95 0.42 -20.92 -6.57
CA HIS A 95 1.68 -21.57 -6.16
C HIS A 95 2.34 -21.02 -4.89
N HIS A 96 2.01 -19.81 -4.46
CA HIS A 96 2.38 -19.29 -3.15
C HIS A 96 1.31 -19.64 -2.11
N LEU A 97 1.33 -20.88 -1.62
CA LEU A 97 0.27 -21.39 -0.74
C LEU A 97 0.63 -21.25 0.75
N PRO A 98 -0.35 -20.92 1.62
CA PRO A 98 -0.19 -21.04 3.07
C PRO A 98 0.29 -22.45 3.47
N GLY A 99 1.08 -22.52 4.53
CA GLY A 99 1.72 -23.75 4.99
C GLY A 99 3.02 -24.12 4.28
N LYS A 100 3.35 -23.50 3.14
CA LYS A 100 4.60 -23.74 2.42
C LYS A 100 5.79 -23.00 3.07
N PRO A 101 7.02 -23.55 3.00
CA PRO A 101 8.22 -22.86 3.47
C PRO A 101 8.45 -21.52 2.76
N ILE A 102 9.13 -20.59 3.46
CA ILE A 102 9.51 -19.29 2.88
C ILE A 102 10.53 -19.50 1.75
N SER A 103 10.09 -19.25 0.52
CA SER A 103 10.91 -19.42 -0.69
C SER A 103 11.65 -18.14 -1.12
N SER A 104 11.26 -16.99 -0.58
CA SER A 104 11.79 -15.66 -0.93
C SER A 104 13.03 -15.34 -0.10
N SER A 105 14.17 -15.14 -0.76
CA SER A 105 15.41 -14.69 -0.10
C SER A 105 15.28 -13.28 0.49
N TYR A 106 14.43 -12.42 -0.07
CA TYR A 106 14.11 -11.11 0.48
C TYR A 106 13.39 -11.23 1.84
N THR A 107 12.50 -12.21 1.97
CA THR A 107 11.78 -12.49 3.21
C THR A 107 12.72 -13.03 4.27
N GLN A 108 13.58 -14.00 3.90
CA GLN A 108 14.60 -14.53 4.81
C GLN A 108 15.55 -13.43 5.29
N ARG A 109 16.04 -12.57 4.38
CA ARG A 109 16.89 -11.43 4.73
C ARG A 109 16.20 -10.47 5.69
N ALA A 110 14.93 -10.13 5.47
CA ALA A 110 14.19 -9.27 6.38
C ALA A 110 14.01 -9.88 7.78
N ILE A 111 13.82 -11.20 7.86
CA ILE A 111 13.76 -11.93 9.14
C ILE A 111 15.13 -11.91 9.85
N GLU A 112 16.21 -12.14 9.10
CA GLU A 112 17.58 -12.21 9.62
C GLU A 112 18.09 -10.84 10.11
N THR A 113 17.90 -9.78 9.31
CA THR A 113 18.40 -8.44 9.64
C THR A 113 17.41 -7.67 10.52
N GLY A 114 16.13 -8.04 10.48
CA GLY A 114 15.06 -7.25 11.09
C GLY A 114 14.88 -5.89 10.43
N GLU A 115 15.40 -5.69 9.22
CA GLU A 115 15.29 -4.45 8.44
C GLU A 115 14.27 -4.58 7.31
N VAL A 116 13.73 -3.45 6.86
CA VAL A 116 12.85 -3.40 5.69
C VAL A 116 13.67 -3.73 4.45
N VAL A 117 13.19 -4.68 3.66
CA VAL A 117 13.84 -5.14 2.44
C VAL A 117 12.89 -4.89 1.26
N TYR A 118 13.39 -4.35 0.16
CA TYR A 118 12.60 -4.14 -1.04
C TYR A 118 13.34 -4.59 -2.31
N ALA A 119 12.55 -4.93 -3.32
CA ALA A 119 12.96 -5.16 -4.70
C ALA A 119 11.98 -4.37 -5.57
N ASP A 120 12.44 -3.34 -6.27
CA ASP A 120 11.58 -2.38 -6.97
C ASP A 120 11.02 -2.91 -8.31
N GLY A 121 11.54 -4.05 -8.79
CA GLY A 121 11.15 -4.64 -10.07
C GLY A 121 11.83 -4.05 -11.30
N ASN A 122 12.61 -2.98 -11.15
CA ASN A 122 13.34 -2.32 -12.23
C ASN A 122 14.85 -2.56 -12.12
N GLU A 123 15.49 -2.02 -11.07
CA GLU A 123 16.91 -2.26 -10.80
C GLU A 123 17.11 -3.62 -10.15
N VAL A 124 16.21 -3.96 -9.21
CA VAL A 124 16.28 -5.18 -8.42
C VAL A 124 14.96 -5.94 -8.60
N PRO A 125 14.91 -6.95 -9.50
CA PRO A 125 13.71 -7.71 -9.72
C PRO A 125 13.47 -8.72 -8.59
N TYR A 126 12.21 -8.87 -8.19
CA TYR A 126 11.76 -10.06 -7.47
C TYR A 126 11.71 -11.24 -8.46
N ARG A 127 12.17 -12.42 -8.02
CA ARG A 127 12.12 -13.65 -8.81
C ARG A 127 11.59 -14.78 -7.95
N CYS A 128 10.40 -15.26 -8.30
CA CYS A 128 9.84 -16.44 -7.67
C CYS A 128 10.70 -17.67 -7.99
N SER A 129 11.07 -18.42 -6.96
CA SER A 129 11.79 -19.70 -7.08
C SER A 129 10.85 -20.91 -7.24
N ILE A 130 9.54 -20.72 -7.05
CA ILE A 130 8.53 -21.80 -7.08
C ILE A 130 8.01 -22.05 -8.49
N HIS A 131 7.72 -20.98 -9.25
CA HIS A 131 7.05 -21.09 -10.55
C HIS A 131 7.68 -20.17 -11.61
N PRO A 132 8.06 -20.69 -12.79
CA PRO A 132 8.80 -19.94 -13.81
C PRO A 132 7.99 -18.81 -14.47
N HIS A 133 6.65 -18.88 -14.40
CA HIS A 133 5.75 -17.86 -14.94
C HIS A 133 5.07 -17.03 -13.86
N CYS A 134 5.63 -16.97 -12.65
CA CYS A 134 5.14 -16.07 -11.61
C CYS A 134 5.21 -14.62 -12.10
N LYS A 135 4.11 -13.88 -11.92
CA LYS A 135 3.98 -12.49 -12.39
C LYS A 135 4.44 -11.45 -11.37
N LEU A 136 4.84 -11.87 -10.17
CA LEU A 136 5.38 -10.97 -9.17
C LEU A 136 6.74 -10.45 -9.64
N GLY A 137 6.86 -9.13 -9.79
CA GLY A 137 8.08 -8.47 -10.28
C GLY A 137 8.79 -7.62 -9.22
N SER A 138 8.07 -7.16 -8.20
CA SER A 138 8.58 -6.33 -7.10
C SER A 138 8.09 -6.86 -5.75
N THR A 139 8.74 -6.46 -4.66
CA THR A 139 8.32 -6.80 -3.30
C THR A 139 8.78 -5.75 -2.29
N LEU A 140 7.98 -5.55 -1.23
CA LEU A 140 8.34 -4.80 -0.04
C LEU A 140 8.08 -5.71 1.16
N VAL A 141 9.14 -6.06 1.89
CA VAL A 141 9.08 -6.93 3.06
C VAL A 141 9.32 -6.09 4.30
N ILE A 142 8.32 -6.08 5.19
CA ILE A 142 8.36 -5.35 6.46
C ILE A 142 8.43 -6.39 7.58
N PRO A 143 9.54 -6.46 8.34
CA PRO A 143 9.65 -7.40 9.46
C PRO A 143 8.73 -6.98 10.61
N LEU A 144 7.93 -7.93 11.10
CA LEU A 144 7.07 -7.72 12.26
C LEU A 144 7.81 -8.13 13.53
N ARG A 145 8.00 -7.18 14.45
CA ARG A 145 8.62 -7.42 15.76
C ARG A 145 7.54 -7.39 16.85
N GLY A 146 7.49 -8.44 17.67
CA GLY A 146 6.71 -8.41 18.91
C GLY A 146 7.45 -7.64 20.00
N GLU A 147 6.72 -7.12 21.00
CA GLU A 147 7.27 -6.31 22.11
C GLU A 147 8.43 -6.98 22.88
N ASN A 148 8.55 -8.32 22.79
CA ASN A 148 9.57 -9.10 23.49
C ASN A 148 10.81 -9.48 22.66
N GLN A 149 10.94 -8.98 21.43
CA GLN A 149 12.10 -9.27 20.57
C GLN A 149 12.76 -7.96 20.14
N ARG A 150 13.78 -7.55 20.92
CA ARG A 150 14.72 -6.49 20.55
C ARG A 150 15.69 -6.98 19.49
#